data_AF-A0A1Q5RHL1-F1
#
_entry.id   AF-A0A1Q5RHL1-F1
#
_cell.length_a   1.000
_cell.length_b   1.000
_cell.length_c   1.000
_cell.angle_alpha   90.00
_cell.angle_beta   90.00
_cell.angle_gamma   90.00
#
_symmetry.space_group_name_H-M   'P 1'
#
loop_
_entity.id
_entity.type
_entity.pdbx_description
1 polymer ?
#
loop_
_entity_poly.entity_id
_entity_poly.type
_entity_poly.pdbx_seq_one_letter_code
_entity_poly.pdbx_strand_id
1 'polypeptide(L)'
;MTAAPKRHSGQEGFFWKTKTLEEMSGDEWESLCDGCGRCCLNKLEDEDTGQIYFTHVGCKLLDAGTCACKDYPNRSDKVPDCVRLTPANVRTLNWLPPSCGYKLVAEGRDLYWWHPLVSGDPNTVHEAGVSVRGRVEGSEEEIPDEDLEDHIVQWPAVLPKRARLKRRPKD
;
A
#
# COMPACT_ATOMS: atom_id res chain seq x y z
N MET A 1 -10.48 31.61 -15.98
CA MET A 1 -10.47 30.14 -15.92
C MET A 1 -11.02 29.74 -14.56
N THR A 2 -12.32 29.48 -14.46
CA THR A 2 -12.96 29.07 -13.20
C THR A 2 -12.55 27.64 -12.90
N ALA A 3 -11.92 27.41 -11.74
CA ALA A 3 -11.58 26.06 -11.28
C ALA A 3 -12.84 25.20 -11.28
N ALA A 4 -12.75 23.97 -11.82
CA ALA A 4 -13.87 23.04 -11.81
C ALA A 4 -14.38 22.85 -10.37
N PRO A 5 -15.70 22.82 -10.14
CA PRO A 5 -16.24 22.63 -8.81
C PRO A 5 -15.72 21.33 -8.20
N LYS A 6 -15.17 21.42 -6.98
CA LYS A 6 -14.74 20.23 -6.23
C LYS A 6 -15.96 19.33 -6.06
N ARG A 7 -15.89 18.11 -6.61
CA ARG A 7 -16.93 17.10 -6.39
C ARG A 7 -16.99 16.78 -4.89
N HIS A 8 -18.15 16.97 -4.27
CA HIS A 8 -18.40 16.52 -2.90
C HIS A 8 -18.13 15.01 -2.80
N SER A 9 -17.21 14.62 -1.94
CA SER A 9 -16.95 13.21 -1.65
C SER A 9 -17.80 12.76 -0.48
N GLY A 10 -18.20 11.49 -0.45
CA GLY A 10 -18.87 10.91 0.73
C GLY A 10 -17.94 10.78 1.94
N GLN A 11 -16.70 11.27 1.85
CA GLN A 11 -15.67 11.24 2.88
C GLN A 11 -15.43 12.63 3.49
N GLU A 12 -16.33 13.58 3.29
CA GLU A 12 -16.23 14.88 3.95
C GLU A 12 -16.35 14.73 5.47
N GLY A 13 -15.47 15.44 6.20
CA GLY A 13 -15.43 15.44 7.66
C GLY A 13 -14.55 14.35 8.29
N PHE A 14 -14.08 13.36 7.53
CA PHE A 14 -13.14 12.36 8.07
C PHE A 14 -11.74 12.94 8.27
N PHE A 15 -11.00 12.44 9.27
CA PHE A 15 -9.72 13.02 9.69
C PHE A 15 -8.68 13.07 8.54
N TRP A 16 -8.64 12.06 7.67
CA TRP A 16 -7.72 12.02 6.52
C TRP A 16 -8.07 13.02 5.41
N LYS A 17 -9.19 13.73 5.53
CA LYS A 17 -9.60 14.82 4.64
C LYS A 17 -9.48 16.19 5.30
N THR A 18 -9.47 16.25 6.62
CA THR A 18 -9.50 17.51 7.38
C THR A 18 -8.17 17.86 8.03
N LYS A 19 -7.33 16.86 8.35
CA LYS A 19 -6.00 17.03 8.91
C LYS A 19 -4.92 16.90 7.83
N THR A 20 -3.85 17.67 7.98
CA THR A 20 -2.57 17.41 7.33
C THR A 20 -1.94 16.13 7.89
N LEU A 21 -0.97 15.55 7.17
CA LEU A 21 -0.29 14.34 7.62
C LEU A 21 0.44 14.55 8.97
N GLU A 22 0.95 15.76 9.20
CA GLU A 22 1.67 16.16 10.40
C GLU A 22 0.75 16.37 11.63
N GLU A 23 -0.55 16.60 11.41
CA GLU A 23 -1.55 16.76 12.48
C GLU A 23 -2.16 15.43 12.93
N MET A 24 -1.88 14.33 12.23
CA MET A 24 -2.41 13.01 12.57
C MET A 24 -1.73 12.47 13.83
N SER A 25 -2.52 11.85 14.70
CA SER A 25 -1.96 11.03 15.77
C SER A 25 -1.25 9.81 15.19
N GLY A 26 -0.45 9.11 16.02
CA GLY A 26 0.16 7.84 15.61
C GLY A 26 -0.89 6.82 15.15
N ASP A 27 -1.99 6.68 15.89
CA ASP A 27 -3.06 5.74 15.54
C ASP A 27 -3.78 6.13 14.24
N GLU A 28 -4.04 7.42 14.04
CA GLU A 28 -4.63 7.94 12.79
C GLU A 28 -3.71 7.67 11.61
N TRP A 29 -2.40 7.94 11.76
CA TRP A 29 -1.39 7.66 10.75
C TRP A 29 -1.34 6.17 10.41
N GLU A 30 -1.18 5.29 11.40
CA GLU A 30 -1.08 3.84 11.18
C GLU A 30 -2.37 3.26 10.56
N SER A 31 -3.53 3.84 10.86
CA SER A 31 -4.82 3.43 10.28
C SER A 31 -4.96 3.73 8.77
N LEU A 32 -4.07 4.53 8.19
CA LEU A 32 -4.00 4.73 6.72
C LEU A 32 -3.43 3.51 5.99
N CYS A 33 -2.80 2.56 6.70
CA CYS A 33 -2.41 1.30 6.11
C CYS A 33 -3.66 0.48 5.78
N ASP A 34 -3.80 0.07 4.53
CA ASP A 34 -4.89 -0.80 4.10
C ASP A 34 -4.63 -2.29 4.37
N GLY A 35 -3.44 -2.67 4.86
CA GLY A 35 -3.09 -4.06 5.08
C GLY A 35 -2.96 -4.88 3.79
N CYS A 36 -2.66 -4.26 2.65
CA CYS A 36 -2.54 -4.98 1.39
C CYS A 36 -1.26 -5.84 1.28
N GLY A 37 -0.22 -5.56 2.07
CA GLY A 37 1.07 -6.27 2.06
C GLY A 37 2.00 -5.93 0.89
N ARG A 38 1.60 -5.07 -0.06
CA ARG A 38 2.40 -4.76 -1.26
C ARG A 38 3.72 -4.04 -0.96
N CYS A 39 3.80 -3.27 0.11
CA CYS A 39 5.03 -2.61 0.53
C CYS A 39 6.07 -3.63 1.03
N CYS A 40 5.63 -4.79 1.52
CA CYS A 40 6.47 -5.87 2.04
C CYS A 40 7.01 -6.80 0.95
N LEU A 41 6.68 -6.58 -0.32
CA LEU A 41 7.31 -7.31 -1.43
C LEU A 41 8.70 -6.75 -1.69
N ASN A 42 9.64 -7.61 -2.05
CA ASN A 42 10.96 -7.20 -2.49
C ASN A 42 10.88 -6.44 -3.81
N LYS A 43 11.80 -5.51 -3.96
CA LYS A 43 11.85 -4.57 -5.08
C LYS A 43 13.28 -4.49 -5.55
N LEU A 44 13.44 -4.47 -6.86
CA LEU A 44 14.72 -4.25 -7.50
C LEU A 44 14.75 -2.81 -8.02
N GLU A 45 15.86 -2.14 -7.82
CA GLU A 45 16.11 -0.81 -8.37
C GLU A 45 17.14 -0.94 -9.49
N ASP A 46 16.80 -0.41 -10.65
CA ASP A 46 17.73 -0.30 -11.77
C ASP A 46 18.79 0.78 -11.46
N GLU A 47 20.06 0.38 -11.43
CA GLU A 47 21.18 1.24 -11.01
C GLU A 47 21.39 2.46 -11.92
N ASP A 48 21.03 2.36 -13.20
CA ASP A 48 21.22 3.42 -14.19
C ASP A 48 20.05 4.42 -14.20
N THR A 49 18.82 3.95 -13.99
CA THR A 49 17.59 4.73 -14.18
C THR A 49 16.84 5.05 -12.88
N GLY A 50 17.14 4.36 -11.78
CA GLY A 50 16.36 4.42 -10.54
C GLY A 50 14.95 3.86 -10.67
N GLN A 51 14.68 3.08 -11.72
CA GLN A 51 13.39 2.44 -11.94
C GLN A 51 13.19 1.30 -10.94
N ILE A 52 12.03 1.31 -10.28
CA ILE A 52 11.67 0.26 -9.31
C ILE A 52 10.83 -0.82 -9.97
N TYR A 53 11.29 -2.06 -9.87
CA TYR A 53 10.56 -3.27 -10.25
C TYR A 53 10.06 -3.98 -9.01
N PHE A 54 8.80 -4.40 -9.02
CA PHE A 54 8.25 -5.23 -7.94
C PHE A 54 8.48 -6.70 -8.24
N THR A 55 8.69 -7.49 -7.19
CA THR A 55 8.61 -8.96 -7.27
C THR A 55 7.38 -9.48 -6.55
N HIS A 56 7.09 -10.77 -6.69
CA HIS A 56 6.14 -11.49 -5.83
C HIS A 56 6.83 -12.24 -4.68
N VAL A 57 8.05 -11.86 -4.34
CA VAL A 57 8.78 -12.39 -3.17
C VAL A 57 8.51 -11.47 -1.98
N GLY A 58 8.09 -12.05 -0.87
CA GLY A 58 7.85 -11.32 0.38
C GLY A 58 9.10 -11.16 1.21
N CYS A 59 9.19 -10.07 1.97
CA CYS A 59 10.23 -9.98 3.00
C CYS A 59 10.02 -11.06 4.07
N LYS A 60 11.08 -11.40 4.82
CA LYS A 60 11.02 -12.48 5.81
C LYS A 60 10.00 -12.28 6.92
N LEU A 61 9.56 -11.04 7.15
CA LEU A 61 8.53 -10.72 8.15
C LEU A 61 7.11 -10.69 7.59
N LEU A 62 6.90 -10.83 6.28
CA LEU A 62 5.56 -10.90 5.72
C LEU A 62 4.90 -12.24 6.06
N ASP A 63 3.66 -12.20 6.55
CA ASP A 63 2.74 -13.31 6.49
C ASP A 63 1.87 -13.14 5.24
N ALA A 64 2.11 -13.98 4.22
CA ALA A 64 1.39 -13.91 2.94
C ALA A 64 -0.10 -14.29 3.05
N GLY A 65 -0.49 -15.03 4.09
CA GLY A 65 -1.88 -15.40 4.35
C GLY A 65 -2.67 -14.22 4.92
N THR A 66 -2.15 -13.59 5.97
CA THR A 66 -2.80 -12.44 6.62
C THR A 66 -2.52 -11.10 5.94
N CYS A 67 -1.47 -11.03 5.10
CA CYS A 67 -0.92 -9.79 4.51
C CYS A 67 -0.37 -8.80 5.55
N ALA A 68 -0.04 -9.28 6.75
CA ALA A 68 0.48 -8.49 7.85
C ALA A 68 1.96 -8.76 8.10
N CYS A 69 2.63 -7.82 8.75
CA CYS A 69 3.98 -8.04 9.26
C CYS A 69 3.90 -8.85 10.56
N LYS A 70 4.66 -9.96 10.63
CA LYS A 70 4.77 -10.84 11.80
C LYS A 70 5.38 -10.15 13.02
N ASP A 71 6.16 -9.10 12.80
CA ASP A 71 6.75 -8.28 13.87
C ASP A 71 6.84 -6.80 13.48
N TYR A 72 5.68 -6.17 13.35
CA TYR A 72 5.59 -4.77 12.93
C TYR A 72 6.37 -3.81 13.85
N PRO A 73 6.32 -3.92 15.19
CA PRO A 73 7.05 -3.00 16.08
C PRO A 73 8.58 -3.04 15.91
N ASN A 74 9.16 -4.21 15.67
CA ASN A 74 10.62 -4.39 15.58
C ASN A 74 11.12 -4.57 14.12
N ARG A 75 10.29 -4.23 13.13
CA ARG A 75 10.56 -4.55 11.71
C ARG A 75 11.85 -3.94 11.18
N SER A 76 12.15 -2.69 11.53
CA SER A 76 13.34 -1.98 11.03
C SER A 76 14.64 -2.49 11.66
N ASP A 77 14.56 -3.11 12.84
CA ASP A 77 15.73 -3.75 13.47
C ASP A 77 16.04 -5.10 12.83
N LYS A 78 15.00 -5.77 12.31
CA LYS A 78 15.10 -7.12 11.73
C LYS A 78 15.31 -7.12 10.21
N VAL A 79 14.76 -6.12 9.53
CA VAL A 79 14.81 -5.94 8.07
C VAL A 79 15.32 -4.52 7.81
N PRO A 80 16.63 -4.33 7.59
CA PRO A 80 17.23 -3.00 7.41
C PRO A 80 16.59 -2.19 6.28
N ASP A 81 16.16 -2.85 5.21
CA ASP A 81 15.53 -2.22 4.04
C ASP A 81 14.03 -1.95 4.24
N CYS A 82 13.46 -2.28 5.41
CA CYS A 82 12.07 -1.99 5.72
C CYS A 82 11.87 -0.48 5.97
N VAL A 83 11.46 0.22 4.92
CA VAL A 83 11.22 1.66 4.96
C VAL A 83 10.04 1.99 5.88
N ARG A 84 10.34 2.72 6.97
CA ARG A 84 9.31 3.34 7.81
C ARG A 84 8.69 4.52 7.08
N LEU A 85 7.39 4.43 6.80
CA LEU A 85 6.67 5.53 6.17
C LEU A 85 6.50 6.68 7.17
N THR A 86 6.78 7.89 6.70
CA THR A 86 6.64 9.15 7.43
C THR A 86 5.95 10.18 6.54
N PRO A 87 5.31 11.21 7.10
CA PRO A 87 4.74 12.30 6.31
C PRO A 87 5.71 12.87 5.26
N ALA A 88 7.00 13.00 5.62
CA ALA A 88 8.03 13.52 4.73
C ALA A 88 8.30 12.58 3.54
N ASN A 89 8.56 11.29 3.78
CA ASN A 89 9.00 10.39 2.72
C ASN A 89 7.86 9.93 1.81
N VAL A 90 6.62 9.81 2.30
CA VAL A 90 5.50 9.34 1.44
C VAL A 90 5.20 10.26 0.27
N ARG A 91 5.67 11.52 0.33
CA ARG A 91 5.57 12.51 -0.76
C ARG A 91 6.65 12.34 -1.84
N THR A 92 7.74 11.63 -1.54
CA THR A 92 8.89 11.44 -2.44
C THR A 92 9.07 10.00 -2.90
N LEU A 93 8.56 9.01 -2.16
CA LEU A 93 8.63 7.60 -2.54
C LEU A 93 7.87 7.35 -3.85
N ASN A 94 8.58 6.89 -4.87
CA ASN A 94 8.03 6.61 -6.21
C ASN A 94 7.40 5.20 -6.34
N TRP A 95 7.72 4.29 -5.42
CA TRP A 95 7.33 2.87 -5.48
C TRP A 95 6.08 2.52 -4.65
N LEU A 96 5.46 3.47 -3.95
CA LEU A 96 4.22 3.15 -3.23
C LEU A 96 3.10 2.77 -4.22
N PRO A 97 2.37 1.65 -3.97
CA PRO A 97 1.27 1.23 -4.82
C PRO A 97 0.28 2.38 -5.07
N PRO A 98 -0.38 2.44 -6.24
CA PRO A 98 -1.28 3.53 -6.59
C PRO A 98 -2.52 3.65 -5.69
N SER A 99 -2.78 2.64 -4.86
CA SER A 99 -3.86 2.61 -3.87
C SER A 99 -3.41 2.76 -2.42
N CYS A 100 -2.11 2.90 -2.15
CA CYS A 100 -1.61 3.03 -0.80
C CYS A 100 -2.27 4.22 -0.09
N GLY A 101 -2.90 3.98 1.07
CA GLY A 101 -3.64 5.03 1.79
C GLY A 101 -2.78 6.24 2.13
N TYR A 102 -1.54 6.03 2.59
CA TYR A 102 -0.58 7.10 2.84
C TYR A 102 -0.35 8.00 1.60
N LYS A 103 -0.14 7.39 0.43
CA LYS A 103 0.06 8.10 -0.84
C LYS A 103 -1.19 8.87 -1.27
N LEU A 104 -2.36 8.23 -1.19
CA LEU A 104 -3.62 8.86 -1.56
C LEU A 104 -3.89 10.11 -0.72
N VAL A 105 -3.72 10.01 0.60
CA VAL A 105 -3.93 11.13 1.52
C VAL A 105 -2.89 12.23 1.29
N ALA A 106 -1.62 11.88 1.08
CA ALA A 106 -0.57 12.84 0.73
C ALA A 106 -0.89 13.62 -0.56
N GLU A 107 -1.52 12.97 -1.54
CA GLU A 107 -1.99 13.56 -2.80
C GLU A 107 -3.36 14.28 -2.67
N GLY A 108 -3.98 14.30 -1.47
CA GLY A 108 -5.31 14.89 -1.23
C GLY A 108 -6.48 14.10 -1.82
N ARG A 109 -6.24 12.85 -2.25
CA ARG A 109 -7.23 11.96 -2.86
C ARG A 109 -8.06 11.24 -1.80
N ASP A 110 -9.22 10.74 -2.22
CA ASP A 110 -10.06 9.91 -1.37
C ASP A 110 -9.50 8.48 -1.25
N LEU A 111 -9.82 7.82 -0.13
CA LEU A 111 -9.59 6.39 0.04
C LEU A 111 -10.62 5.60 -0.78
N TYR A 112 -10.27 4.40 -1.23
CA TYR A 112 -11.19 3.56 -2.00
C TYR A 112 -12.28 2.94 -1.13
N TRP A 113 -13.36 2.47 -1.76
CA TRP A 113 -14.52 1.88 -1.07
C TRP A 113 -14.20 0.70 -0.16
N TRP A 114 -13.10 -0.01 -0.46
CA TRP A 114 -12.62 -1.20 0.23
C TRP A 114 -11.56 -0.89 1.29
N HIS A 115 -11.16 0.37 1.45
CA HIS A 115 -10.20 0.72 2.49
C HIS A 115 -10.86 0.51 3.86
N PRO A 116 -10.19 -0.07 4.88
CA PRO A 116 -10.81 -0.38 6.19
C PRO A 116 -11.47 0.83 6.86
N LEU A 117 -10.86 2.02 6.78
CA LEU A 117 -11.46 3.28 7.26
C LEU A 117 -12.78 3.69 6.56
N VAL A 118 -13.05 3.16 5.37
CA VAL A 118 -14.25 3.44 4.57
C VAL A 118 -15.26 2.31 4.66
N SER A 119 -14.81 1.06 4.58
CA SER A 119 -15.65 -0.13 4.56
C SER A 119 -16.01 -0.65 5.96
N GLY A 120 -15.18 -0.35 6.97
CA GLY A 120 -15.26 -0.95 8.30
C GLY A 120 -14.82 -2.42 8.34
N ASP A 121 -14.34 -2.99 7.23
CA ASP A 121 -14.02 -4.42 7.10
C ASP A 121 -12.67 -4.61 6.37
N PRO A 122 -11.63 -5.11 7.04
CA PRO A 122 -10.34 -5.36 6.40
C PRO A 122 -10.40 -6.41 5.28
N ASN A 123 -11.40 -7.31 5.28
CA ASN A 123 -11.52 -8.31 4.22
C ASN A 123 -11.83 -7.70 2.85
N THR A 124 -12.42 -6.51 2.81
CA THR A 124 -12.73 -5.83 1.55
C THR A 124 -11.48 -5.51 0.70
N VAL A 125 -10.31 -5.40 1.33
CA VAL A 125 -9.00 -5.24 0.67
C VAL A 125 -8.68 -6.47 -0.20
N HIS A 126 -8.97 -7.67 0.31
CA HIS A 126 -8.81 -8.92 -0.42
C HIS A 126 -9.89 -9.07 -1.50
N GLU A 127 -11.14 -8.73 -1.19
CA GLU A 127 -12.24 -8.78 -2.16
C GLU A 127 -12.00 -7.87 -3.37
N ALA A 128 -11.42 -6.69 -3.14
CA ALA A 128 -11.03 -5.76 -4.19
C ALA A 128 -9.85 -6.27 -5.05
N GLY A 129 -9.18 -7.34 -4.61
CA GLY A 129 -8.03 -7.95 -5.28
C GLY A 129 -6.74 -7.15 -5.12
N VAL A 130 -6.69 -6.20 -4.17
CA VAL A 130 -5.51 -5.36 -4.01
C VAL A 130 -4.43 -6.00 -3.15
N SER A 131 -4.77 -6.90 -2.24
CA SER A 131 -3.76 -7.53 -1.37
C SER A 131 -2.82 -8.47 -2.12
N VAL A 132 -1.69 -8.80 -1.47
CA VAL A 132 -0.76 -9.84 -1.91
C VAL A 132 -1.25 -11.28 -1.64
N ARG A 133 -2.36 -11.45 -0.89
CA ARG A 133 -2.91 -12.76 -0.51
C ARG A 133 -3.06 -13.69 -1.72
N GLY A 134 -2.44 -14.87 -1.64
CA GLY A 134 -2.47 -15.89 -2.71
C GLY A 134 -1.67 -15.52 -3.95
N ARG A 135 -0.75 -14.55 -3.86
CA ARG A 135 0.06 -14.04 -4.98
C ARG A 135 1.54 -13.90 -4.65
N VAL A 136 1.96 -14.33 -3.47
CA VAL A 136 3.36 -14.36 -3.04
C VAL A 136 3.89 -15.76 -3.35
N GLU A 137 5.02 -15.83 -4.06
CA GLU A 137 5.65 -17.11 -4.45
C GLU A 137 6.46 -17.71 -3.28
N GLY A 138 7.18 -16.86 -2.55
CA GLY A 138 8.03 -17.28 -1.44
C GLY A 138 8.56 -16.09 -0.62
N SER A 139 9.34 -16.42 0.40
CA SER A 139 10.08 -15.48 1.24
C SER A 139 11.47 -15.19 0.66
N GLU A 140 12.06 -14.05 1.01
CA GLU A 140 13.48 -13.74 0.76
C GLU A 140 14.44 -14.71 1.45
N GLU A 141 13.97 -15.49 2.43
CA GLU A 141 14.76 -16.56 3.06
C GLU A 141 14.83 -17.82 2.17
N GLU A 142 13.89 -17.97 1.24
CA GLU A 142 13.75 -19.13 0.35
C GLU A 142 14.28 -18.83 -1.06
N ILE A 143 14.15 -17.58 -1.49
CA ILE A 143 14.54 -17.11 -2.83
C ILE A 143 15.69 -16.11 -2.65
N PRO A 144 16.92 -16.44 -3.09
CA PRO A 144 18.07 -15.57 -2.94
C PRO A 144 17.97 -14.34 -3.85
N ASP A 145 18.69 -13.28 -3.49
CA ASP A 145 18.63 -11.99 -4.19
C ASP A 145 18.98 -12.09 -5.69
N GLU A 146 19.89 -13.01 -6.05
CA GLU A 146 20.30 -13.27 -7.44
C GLU A 146 19.18 -13.81 -8.33
N ASP A 147 18.16 -14.45 -7.74
CA ASP A 147 17.02 -14.99 -8.47
C ASP A 147 15.85 -13.98 -8.56
N LEU A 148 15.89 -12.84 -7.85
CA LEU A 148 14.75 -11.92 -7.76
C LEU A 148 14.30 -11.36 -9.12
N GLU A 149 15.19 -11.26 -10.10
CA GLU A 149 14.88 -10.80 -11.46
C GLU A 149 13.84 -11.70 -12.16
N ASP A 150 13.91 -13.01 -11.94
CA ASP A 150 12.97 -13.99 -12.50
C ASP A 150 11.59 -13.92 -11.83
N HIS A 151 11.50 -13.22 -10.70
CA HIS A 151 10.28 -13.04 -9.91
C HIS A 151 9.60 -11.68 -10.11
N ILE A 152 10.06 -10.88 -11.07
CA ILE A 152 9.49 -9.55 -11.38
C ILE A 152 8.04 -9.66 -11.85
N VAL A 153 7.16 -8.84 -11.27
CA VAL A 153 5.72 -8.78 -11.56
C VAL A 153 5.20 -7.36 -11.61
N GLN A 154 4.19 -7.11 -12.45
CA GLN A 154 3.66 -5.77 -12.69
C GLN A 154 2.44 -5.42 -11.81
N TRP A 155 1.75 -6.42 -11.29
CA TRP A 155 0.46 -6.22 -10.62
C TRP A 155 0.49 -5.37 -9.34
N PRO A 156 1.58 -5.29 -8.55
CA PRO A 156 1.60 -4.43 -7.36
C PRO A 156 1.52 -2.94 -7.72
N ALA A 157 2.05 -2.56 -8.88
CA ALA A 157 1.99 -1.21 -9.43
C ALA A 157 0.64 -0.87 -10.09
N VAL A 158 -0.25 -1.85 -10.26
CA VAL A 158 -1.53 -1.68 -10.95
C VAL A 158 -2.71 -1.82 -9.99
N LEU A 159 -3.73 -0.98 -10.19
CA LEU A 159 -4.99 -1.06 -9.46
C LEU A 159 -5.97 -2.01 -10.19
N PRO A 160 -6.45 -3.09 -9.55
CA PRO A 160 -7.41 -4.02 -10.15
C PRO A 160 -8.72 -3.34 -10.57
N LYS A 161 -9.40 -3.88 -11.58
CA LYS A 161 -10.66 -3.32 -12.09
C LYS A 161 -11.74 -3.19 -11.00
N ARG A 162 -11.87 -4.20 -10.13
CA ARG A 162 -12.85 -4.20 -9.02
C ARG A 162 -12.55 -3.12 -7.98
N ALA A 163 -11.27 -2.89 -7.69
CA ALA A 163 -10.83 -1.84 -6.78
C ALA A 163 -11.15 -0.41 -7.28
N ARG A 164 -11.29 -0.22 -8.60
CA ARG A 164 -11.60 1.07 -9.23
C ARG A 164 -13.08 1.46 -9.20
N LEU A 165 -13.95 0.56 -8.76
CA LEU A 165 -15.38 0.85 -8.66
C LEU A 165 -15.64 1.93 -7.61
N LYS A 166 -16.77 2.64 -7.74
CA LYS A 166 -17.13 3.70 -6.77
C LYS A 166 -17.67 3.15 -5.45
N ARG A 167 -18.17 1.92 -5.44
CA ARG A 167 -18.81 1.25 -4.31
C ARG A 167 -18.53 -0.25 -4.40
N ARG A 168 -18.68 -0.95 -3.28
CA ARG A 168 -18.63 -2.42 -3.22
C ARG A 168 -19.63 -3.00 -4.24
N PRO A 169 -19.21 -3.88 -5.16
CA PRO A 169 -20.15 -4.59 -6.02
C PRO A 169 -21.17 -5.33 -5.16
N LYS A 170 -22.41 -5.36 -5.61
CA LYS A 170 -23.37 -6.35 -5.13
C LYS A 170 -23.07 -7.64 -5.90
N ASP A 171 -22.95 -8.75 -5.18
CA ASP A 171 -22.81 -10.09 -5.77
C ASP A 171 -24.00 -10.41 -6.70
#